data_AF-A0A367ISE5-F1
#
_entry.id   AF-A0A367ISE5-F1
#
_cell.length_a   1.000
_cell.length_b   1.000
_cell.length_c   1.000
_cell.angle_alpha   90.00
_cell.angle_beta   90.00
_cell.angle_gamma   90.00
#
_symmetry.space_group_name_H-M   'P 1'
#
loop_
_entity.id
_entity.type
_entity.pdbx_description
1 polymer ?
#
loop_
_entity_poly.entity_id
_entity_poly.type
_entity_poly.pdbx_seq_one_letter_code
_entity_poly.pdbx_strand_id
1 'polypeptide(L)'
;MTESEGNYPSLAAVRLLTVLAQGSKAIAEVSVDRMTSMLALLVTDPEIAVEGLKQRAYGLQLETLKLLHVLTCYGYIAPILETLQEPVMDWLRTVLEKEQKKMRTTRACTAIGLLEVLLHAAADPHKTVPEHAIDWHQPTAYLPAITAILKHTSEGTLYEAALGYLGVWARYIDLFTPEQETVHQVWKVVVQESDYFKSGYPVASSYTTHHVLRYIQFISAYASLAHSSYNQLAQSANKRLISAEGLIKEYYSKGLFGRYALSLWLKHCQELAMQWSMAELESGIKSLHMGITETWLAQDLLQVCLSKQVVDENMRPFYFPFENKDLLLSKSLFDYDGRQVKTFMYPQPNDDTVHSEPLEASVFIMSPIDALYHLDKSKVAQQSKEDAATVVTKTFETAKTLFSDTIDHHLAIVTLMKIFLIGDREGRNVELESDREVFWDLGNSLDQWLDHHCRMRTTLVALENAWRRSSTFIRQAQVPFYQFFQSFVAQYASVSLGHHGFARLLVYVVTQIDQVDYRHLVFSDYHDILSTLKVGVNEVPQLSEIELEHLSKAGLVLLE
;
A
#
# COMPACT_ATOMS: atom_id res chain seq x y z
N MET A 1 -3.96 22.59 -45.80
CA MET A 1 -4.27 23.54 -44.71
C MET A 1 -4.27 22.74 -43.43
N THR A 2 -3.25 22.94 -42.61
CA THR A 2 -3.03 22.30 -41.32
C THR A 2 -4.12 22.73 -40.35
N GLU A 3 -4.84 21.76 -39.79
CA GLU A 3 -5.93 21.95 -38.83
C GLU A 3 -5.47 22.87 -37.69
N SER A 4 -6.18 23.98 -37.54
CA SER A 4 -6.07 24.89 -36.41
C SER A 4 -6.26 24.11 -35.11
N GLU A 5 -5.35 24.28 -34.15
CA GLU A 5 -5.50 23.88 -32.75
C GLU A 5 -6.79 24.49 -32.18
N GLY A 6 -7.91 23.77 -32.31
CA GLY A 6 -9.18 24.18 -31.75
C GLY A 6 -9.15 24.10 -30.23
N ASN A 7 -9.80 25.06 -29.57
CA ASN A 7 -10.04 25.12 -28.11
C ASN A 7 -10.89 23.93 -27.62
N TYR A 8 -10.36 22.71 -27.69
CA TYR A 8 -11.02 21.51 -27.17
C TYR A 8 -10.60 21.25 -25.72
N PRO A 9 -11.47 20.63 -24.90
CA PRO A 9 -11.10 20.19 -23.56
C PRO A 9 -9.85 19.31 -23.56
N SER A 10 -8.92 19.61 -22.65
CA SER A 10 -7.65 18.88 -22.54
C SER A 10 -7.83 17.60 -21.72
N LEU A 11 -7.67 16.45 -22.37
CA LEU A 11 -7.66 15.14 -21.69
C LEU A 11 -6.56 15.05 -20.63
N ALA A 12 -5.39 15.64 -20.90
CA ALA A 12 -4.27 15.67 -19.95
C ALA A 12 -4.63 16.48 -18.69
N ALA A 13 -5.40 17.57 -18.84
CA ALA A 13 -5.86 18.35 -17.69
C ALA A 13 -6.84 17.55 -16.82
N VAL A 14 -7.79 16.81 -17.41
CA VAL A 14 -8.70 15.93 -16.65
C VAL A 14 -7.92 14.85 -15.92
N ARG A 15 -6.96 14.20 -16.59
CA ARG A 15 -6.08 13.20 -15.95
C ARG A 15 -5.29 13.77 -14.79
N LEU A 16 -4.73 14.97 -14.95
CA LEU A 16 -4.01 15.64 -13.87
C LEU A 16 -4.93 15.90 -12.68
N LEU A 17 -6.16 16.37 -12.90
CA LEU A 17 -7.15 16.56 -11.84
C LEU A 17 -7.51 15.23 -11.14
N THR A 18 -7.72 14.16 -11.91
CA THR A 18 -7.96 12.81 -11.35
C THR A 18 -6.80 12.38 -10.46
N VAL A 19 -5.56 12.52 -10.93
CA VAL A 19 -4.38 12.17 -10.14
C VAL A 19 -4.31 13.05 -8.90
N LEU A 20 -4.43 14.37 -9.01
CA LEU A 20 -4.38 15.29 -7.87
C LEU A 20 -5.46 14.97 -6.82
N ALA A 21 -6.69 14.70 -7.25
CA ALA A 21 -7.78 14.28 -6.36
C ALA A 21 -7.47 12.94 -5.67
N GLN A 22 -6.86 11.97 -6.36
CA GLN A 22 -6.48 10.68 -5.77
C GLN A 22 -5.51 10.80 -4.59
N GLY A 23 -4.82 11.93 -4.43
CA GLY A 23 -3.79 12.05 -3.41
C GLY A 23 -4.16 12.72 -2.11
N SER A 24 -5.28 13.41 -2.06
CA SER A 24 -5.78 13.91 -0.78
C SER A 24 -7.24 14.25 -0.89
N LYS A 25 -7.96 13.98 0.20
CA LYS A 25 -9.35 14.39 0.37
C LYS A 25 -9.51 15.91 0.28
N ALA A 26 -8.53 16.69 0.76
CA ALA A 26 -8.57 18.15 0.69
C ALA A 26 -8.44 18.68 -0.75
N ILE A 27 -7.61 18.04 -1.59
CA ILE A 27 -7.49 18.40 -3.00
C ILE A 27 -8.75 18.01 -3.77
N ALA A 28 -9.31 16.84 -3.46
CA ALA A 28 -10.58 16.38 -4.00
C ALA A 28 -11.71 17.38 -3.70
N GLU A 29 -11.82 17.87 -2.45
CA GLU A 29 -12.82 18.86 -2.01
C GLU A 29 -12.81 20.12 -2.90
N VAL A 30 -11.65 20.75 -3.07
CA VAL A 30 -11.49 21.95 -3.92
C VAL A 30 -11.80 21.66 -5.39
N SER A 31 -11.67 20.40 -5.82
CA SER A 31 -11.93 19.99 -7.20
C SER A 31 -13.42 19.77 -7.48
N VAL A 32 -14.25 19.55 -6.45
CA VAL A 32 -15.70 19.31 -6.59
C VAL A 32 -16.40 20.46 -7.32
N ASP A 33 -16.14 21.70 -6.89
CA ASP A 33 -16.77 22.90 -7.47
C ASP A 33 -16.44 23.08 -8.96
N ARG A 34 -15.21 22.74 -9.35
CA ARG A 34 -14.75 22.82 -10.75
C ARG A 34 -15.33 21.69 -11.60
N MET A 35 -15.57 20.54 -10.97
CA MET A 35 -16.09 19.34 -11.63
C MET A 35 -17.51 19.57 -12.14
N THR A 36 -18.34 20.38 -11.48
CA THR A 36 -19.70 20.72 -11.95
C THR A 36 -19.72 21.21 -13.41
N SER A 37 -18.72 22.01 -13.80
CA SER A 37 -18.59 22.51 -15.18
C SER A 37 -18.15 21.45 -16.19
N MET A 38 -17.54 20.35 -15.73
CA MET A 38 -17.07 19.23 -16.57
C MET A 38 -18.13 18.16 -16.77
N LEU A 39 -19.22 18.18 -16.01
CA LEU A 39 -20.28 17.18 -16.05
C LEU A 39 -21.01 17.12 -17.41
N ALA A 40 -21.04 18.21 -18.16
CA ALA A 40 -21.56 18.24 -19.53
C ALA A 40 -20.82 17.25 -20.48
N LEU A 41 -19.55 16.93 -20.18
CA LEU A 41 -18.76 15.96 -20.93
C LEU A 41 -19.26 14.52 -20.74
N LEU A 42 -20.00 14.23 -19.67
CA LEU A 42 -20.55 12.90 -19.41
C LEU A 42 -21.85 12.66 -20.17
N VAL A 43 -22.68 13.69 -20.30
CA VAL A 43 -24.00 13.60 -20.94
C VAL A 43 -23.89 13.57 -22.47
N THR A 44 -22.80 14.12 -23.04
CA THR A 44 -22.60 14.15 -24.49
C THR A 44 -22.13 12.77 -25.00
N ASP A 45 -22.89 12.16 -25.92
CA ASP A 45 -22.51 10.88 -26.53
C ASP A 45 -21.25 11.05 -27.41
N PRO A 46 -20.14 10.32 -27.12
CA PRO A 46 -18.93 10.33 -27.94
C PRO A 46 -19.16 9.96 -29.41
N GLU A 47 -20.23 9.22 -29.73
CA GLU A 47 -20.54 8.82 -31.12
C GLU A 47 -20.94 10.01 -32.00
N ILE A 48 -21.35 11.14 -31.40
CA ILE A 48 -21.66 12.40 -32.12
C ILE A 48 -20.37 13.04 -32.69
N ALA A 49 -19.20 12.74 -32.10
CA ALA A 49 -17.94 13.30 -32.55
C ALA A 49 -17.53 12.78 -33.94
N VAL A 50 -16.85 13.62 -34.71
CA VAL A 50 -16.22 13.24 -35.99
C VAL A 50 -15.21 12.11 -35.76
N GLU A 51 -15.05 11.19 -36.71
CA GLU A 51 -14.28 9.95 -36.54
C GLU A 51 -12.87 10.16 -35.95
N GLY A 52 -12.14 11.21 -36.37
CA GLY A 52 -10.82 11.55 -35.83
C GLY A 52 -10.81 12.04 -34.36
N LEU A 53 -11.96 12.48 -33.83
CA LEU A 53 -12.11 12.98 -32.46
C LEU A 53 -12.82 12.00 -31.52
N LYS A 54 -13.41 10.91 -32.04
CA LYS A 54 -14.15 9.92 -31.21
C LYS A 54 -13.30 9.35 -30.09
N GLN A 55 -12.05 8.98 -30.36
CA GLN A 55 -11.13 8.46 -29.33
C GLN A 55 -10.88 9.48 -28.21
N ARG A 56 -10.77 10.76 -28.56
CA ARG A 56 -10.60 11.85 -27.59
C ARG A 56 -11.88 12.07 -26.77
N ALA A 57 -13.05 12.02 -27.41
CA ALA A 57 -14.35 12.14 -26.74
C ALA A 57 -14.58 11.01 -25.74
N TYR A 58 -14.33 9.75 -26.14
CA TYR A 58 -14.34 8.60 -25.22
C TYR A 58 -13.31 8.79 -24.11
N GLY A 59 -12.09 9.25 -24.42
CA GLY A 59 -11.07 9.53 -23.41
C GLY A 59 -11.52 10.54 -22.36
N LEU A 60 -12.14 11.65 -22.78
CA LEU A 60 -12.66 12.68 -21.86
C LEU A 60 -13.78 12.12 -20.96
N GLN A 61 -14.72 11.37 -21.53
CA GLN A 61 -15.80 10.75 -20.76
C GLN A 61 -15.27 9.74 -19.74
N LEU A 62 -14.34 8.87 -20.15
CA LEU A 62 -13.70 7.88 -19.28
C LEU A 62 -12.94 8.52 -18.11
N GLU A 63 -12.12 9.53 -18.38
CA GLU A 63 -11.36 10.20 -17.32
C GLU A 63 -12.26 11.02 -16.40
N THR A 64 -13.37 11.56 -16.90
CA THR A 64 -14.37 12.24 -16.05
C THR A 64 -15.10 11.26 -15.15
N LEU A 65 -15.45 10.06 -15.64
CA LEU A 65 -16.00 8.98 -14.80
C LEU A 65 -15.01 8.52 -13.73
N LYS A 66 -13.72 8.40 -14.06
CA LYS A 66 -12.68 8.07 -13.07
C LYS A 66 -12.51 9.15 -12.02
N LEU A 67 -12.59 10.43 -12.41
CA LEU A 67 -12.58 11.53 -11.45
C LEU A 67 -13.79 11.44 -10.51
N LEU A 68 -15.00 11.22 -11.05
CA LEU A 68 -16.20 11.02 -10.23
C LEU A 68 -16.07 9.83 -9.28
N HIS A 69 -15.50 8.73 -9.74
CA HIS A 69 -15.21 7.57 -8.90
C HIS A 69 -14.35 7.99 -7.70
N VAL A 70 -13.24 8.69 -7.95
CA VAL A 70 -12.33 9.16 -6.89
C VAL A 70 -13.01 10.11 -5.92
N LEU A 71 -13.81 11.06 -6.42
CA LEU A 71 -14.58 11.98 -5.58
C LEU A 71 -15.60 11.23 -4.70
N THR A 72 -16.32 10.27 -5.30
CA THR A 72 -17.29 9.42 -4.60
C THR A 72 -16.59 8.60 -3.52
N CYS A 73 -15.36 8.12 -3.76
CA CYS A 73 -14.59 7.43 -2.72
C CYS A 73 -14.34 8.28 -1.47
N TYR A 74 -14.19 9.60 -1.60
CA TYR A 74 -14.09 10.50 -0.45
C TYR A 74 -15.44 10.94 0.13
N GLY A 75 -16.56 10.50 -0.47
CA GLY A 75 -17.91 10.84 -0.07
C GLY A 75 -18.48 12.05 -0.82
N TYR A 76 -17.73 12.67 -1.74
CA TYR A 76 -18.24 13.81 -2.50
C TYR A 76 -19.18 13.33 -3.62
N ILE A 77 -20.46 13.62 -3.48
CA ILE A 77 -21.49 13.19 -4.43
C ILE A 77 -21.83 14.34 -5.37
N ALA A 78 -21.60 14.11 -6.66
CA ALA A 78 -21.93 15.08 -7.70
C ALA A 78 -23.45 15.20 -7.88
N PRO A 79 -24.05 16.41 -7.89
CA PRO A 79 -25.50 16.59 -8.06
C PRO A 79 -26.08 16.00 -9.36
N ILE A 80 -25.24 15.74 -10.37
CA ILE A 80 -25.70 15.28 -11.68
C ILE A 80 -26.00 13.77 -11.75
N LEU A 81 -25.67 12.99 -10.71
CA LEU A 81 -25.80 11.53 -10.74
C LEU A 81 -27.23 11.06 -11.08
N GLU A 82 -28.24 11.79 -10.63
CA GLU A 82 -29.64 11.50 -10.98
C GLU A 82 -29.88 11.62 -12.49
N THR A 83 -29.35 12.67 -13.12
CA THR A 83 -29.51 12.89 -14.56
C THR A 83 -28.66 11.94 -15.41
N LEU A 84 -27.64 11.29 -14.82
CA LEU A 84 -26.83 10.29 -15.50
C LEU A 84 -27.51 8.92 -15.55
N GLN A 85 -28.66 8.74 -14.91
CA GLN A 85 -29.30 7.44 -14.83
C GLN A 85 -29.69 6.86 -16.19
N GLU A 86 -30.39 7.63 -17.01
CA GLU A 86 -30.78 7.19 -18.36
C GLU A 86 -29.55 6.96 -19.26
N PRO A 87 -28.59 7.90 -19.39
CA PRO A 87 -27.37 7.67 -20.17
C PRO A 87 -26.61 6.41 -19.77
N VAL A 88 -26.40 6.18 -18.46
CA VAL A 88 -25.64 5.02 -17.99
C VAL A 88 -26.39 3.72 -18.30
N MET A 89 -27.71 3.67 -18.10
CA MET A 89 -28.52 2.51 -18.47
C MET A 89 -28.40 2.19 -19.96
N ASP A 90 -28.39 3.19 -20.82
CA ASP A 90 -28.21 3.00 -22.26
C ASP A 90 -26.80 2.54 -22.61
N TRP A 91 -25.76 3.02 -21.92
CA TRP A 91 -24.40 2.51 -22.08
C TRP A 91 -24.29 1.03 -21.70
N LEU A 92 -24.99 0.59 -20.65
CA LEU A 92 -25.00 -0.81 -20.23
C LEU A 92 -25.76 -1.69 -21.23
N ARG A 93 -26.89 -1.21 -21.76
CA ARG A 93 -27.68 -1.93 -22.78
C ARG A 93 -26.92 -2.10 -24.10
N THR A 94 -26.28 -1.03 -24.58
CA THR A 94 -25.55 -1.04 -25.86
C THR A 94 -24.36 -2.00 -25.88
N VAL A 95 -23.82 -2.37 -24.72
CA VAL A 95 -22.74 -3.38 -24.64
C VAL A 95 -23.26 -4.81 -24.82
N LEU A 96 -24.57 -5.04 -24.69
CA LEU A 96 -25.20 -6.33 -24.99
C LEU A 96 -25.43 -6.56 -26.50
N GLU A 97 -25.21 -5.53 -27.33
CA GLU A 97 -25.34 -5.64 -28.79
C GLU A 97 -24.16 -6.43 -29.40
N LYS A 98 -24.42 -7.12 -30.53
CA LYS A 98 -23.47 -8.09 -31.13
C LYS A 98 -22.12 -7.50 -31.58
N GLU A 99 -22.05 -6.19 -31.83
CA GLU A 99 -20.81 -5.50 -32.23
C GLU A 99 -20.18 -4.78 -31.03
N GLN A 100 -19.49 -5.55 -30.17
CA GLN A 100 -18.76 -4.97 -29.05
C GLN A 100 -17.50 -4.25 -29.51
N LYS A 101 -17.57 -2.91 -29.59
CA LYS A 101 -16.38 -2.07 -29.72
C LYS A 101 -15.69 -1.95 -28.36
N LYS A 102 -14.38 -2.22 -28.30
CA LYS A 102 -13.53 -2.13 -27.10
C LYS A 102 -13.79 -0.87 -26.25
N MET A 103 -14.02 0.29 -26.88
CA MET A 103 -14.27 1.56 -26.18
C MET A 103 -15.61 1.57 -25.43
N ARG A 104 -16.67 0.96 -25.97
CA ARG A 104 -17.97 0.85 -25.31
C ARG A 104 -17.89 -0.06 -24.08
N THR A 105 -17.19 -1.18 -24.21
CA THR A 105 -16.91 -2.09 -23.08
C THR A 105 -16.15 -1.38 -21.98
N THR A 106 -15.04 -0.67 -22.30
CA THR A 106 -14.28 0.10 -21.31
C THR A 106 -15.13 1.18 -20.62
N ARG A 107 -16.03 1.85 -21.37
CA ARG A 107 -16.97 2.83 -20.80
C ARG A 107 -17.92 2.18 -19.82
N ALA A 108 -18.54 1.06 -20.19
CA ALA A 108 -19.41 0.31 -19.30
C ALA A 108 -18.67 -0.17 -18.04
N CYS A 109 -17.47 -0.77 -18.17
CA CYS A 109 -16.66 -1.17 -17.01
C CYS A 109 -16.39 0.00 -16.06
N THR A 110 -16.06 1.17 -16.60
CA THR A 110 -15.77 2.38 -15.79
C THR A 110 -17.02 2.89 -15.09
N ALA A 111 -18.17 2.88 -15.78
CA ALA A 111 -19.46 3.25 -15.20
C ALA A 111 -19.89 2.28 -14.10
N ILE A 112 -19.72 0.96 -14.30
CA ILE A 112 -19.99 -0.05 -13.28
C ILE A 112 -19.09 0.15 -12.06
N GLY A 113 -17.81 0.47 -12.26
CA GLY A 113 -16.90 0.81 -11.17
C GLY A 113 -17.34 2.04 -10.37
N LEU A 114 -17.93 3.05 -11.01
CA LEU A 114 -18.55 4.17 -10.29
C LEU A 114 -19.79 3.71 -9.50
N LEU A 115 -20.67 2.90 -10.11
CA LEU A 115 -21.85 2.34 -9.44
C LEU A 115 -21.50 1.49 -8.21
N GLU A 116 -20.40 0.74 -8.27
CA GLU A 116 -19.86 -0.02 -7.14
C GLU A 116 -19.54 0.89 -5.94
N VAL A 117 -18.85 2.02 -6.16
CA VAL A 117 -18.55 2.99 -5.11
C VAL A 117 -19.81 3.72 -4.62
N LEU A 118 -20.76 3.98 -5.52
CA LEU A 118 -22.03 4.60 -5.15
C LEU A 118 -22.89 3.69 -4.25
N LEU A 119 -22.80 2.36 -4.37
CA LEU A 119 -23.40 1.44 -3.40
C LEU A 119 -22.80 1.63 -2.00
N HIS A 120 -21.48 1.80 -1.89
CA HIS A 120 -20.84 2.09 -0.60
C HIS A 120 -21.31 3.44 -0.03
N ALA A 121 -21.43 4.48 -0.87
CA ALA A 121 -21.91 5.80 -0.46
C ALA A 121 -23.38 5.77 0.00
N ALA A 122 -24.23 5.07 -0.73
CA ALA A 122 -25.63 4.93 -0.39
C ALA A 122 -25.87 4.06 0.86
N ALA A 123 -24.95 3.16 1.18
CA ALA A 123 -25.01 2.35 2.40
C ALA A 123 -24.60 3.11 3.67
N ASP A 124 -23.82 4.19 3.54
CA ASP A 124 -23.44 5.08 4.65
C ASP A 124 -23.64 6.56 4.26
N PRO A 125 -24.91 7.02 4.12
CA PRO A 125 -25.21 8.33 3.57
C PRO A 125 -24.75 9.50 4.45
N HIS A 126 -24.48 9.28 5.74
CA HIS A 126 -23.95 10.30 6.65
C HIS A 126 -22.49 10.66 6.37
N LYS A 127 -21.78 9.81 5.62
CA LYS A 127 -20.40 10.06 5.18
C LYS A 127 -20.31 10.73 3.81
N THR A 128 -21.46 11.00 3.19
CA THR A 128 -21.54 11.73 1.93
C THR A 128 -21.54 13.25 2.16
N VAL A 129 -21.08 13.99 1.16
CA VAL A 129 -21.07 15.45 1.14
C VAL A 129 -21.76 15.91 -0.15
N PRO A 130 -22.94 16.56 -0.06
CA PRO A 130 -23.71 16.78 1.17
C PRO A 130 -24.22 15.46 1.80
N GLU A 131 -24.55 15.48 3.10
CA GLU A 131 -25.12 14.29 3.75
C GLU A 131 -26.42 13.86 3.07
N HIS A 132 -26.63 12.54 2.95
CA HIS A 132 -27.75 11.96 2.22
C HIS A 132 -27.87 12.40 0.76
N ALA A 133 -26.75 12.71 0.09
CA ALA A 133 -26.77 13.08 -1.32
C ALA A 133 -27.13 11.92 -2.27
N ILE A 134 -27.10 10.68 -1.80
CA ILE A 134 -27.45 9.49 -2.57
C ILE A 134 -28.20 8.47 -1.71
N ASP A 135 -29.26 7.91 -2.27
CA ASP A 135 -30.11 6.91 -1.63
C ASP A 135 -29.84 5.51 -2.18
N TRP A 136 -30.02 4.47 -1.36
CA TRP A 136 -29.77 3.06 -1.72
C TRP A 136 -30.47 2.60 -3.01
N HIS A 137 -31.66 3.12 -3.28
CA HIS A 137 -32.44 2.73 -4.47
C HIS A 137 -31.81 3.22 -5.78
N GLN A 138 -31.06 4.33 -5.76
CA GLN A 138 -30.48 4.95 -6.96
C GLN A 138 -29.40 4.07 -7.61
N PRO A 139 -28.32 3.64 -6.92
CA PRO A 139 -27.35 2.72 -7.49
C PRO A 139 -27.90 1.30 -7.66
N THR A 140 -28.92 0.89 -6.88
CA THR A 140 -29.55 -0.44 -7.00
C THR A 140 -30.46 -0.59 -8.23
N ALA A 141 -30.95 0.52 -8.80
CA ALA A 141 -31.81 0.51 -9.99
C ALA A 141 -31.15 -0.17 -11.22
N TYR A 142 -29.81 -0.27 -11.23
CA TYR A 142 -29.03 -0.88 -12.31
C TYR A 142 -28.91 -2.40 -12.18
N LEU A 143 -29.30 -3.00 -11.05
CA LEU A 143 -29.17 -4.43 -10.77
C LEU A 143 -29.68 -5.33 -11.91
N PRO A 144 -30.83 -5.07 -12.56
CA PRO A 144 -31.29 -5.88 -13.69
C PRO A 144 -30.35 -5.83 -14.91
N ALA A 145 -29.80 -4.65 -15.22
CA ALA A 145 -28.87 -4.48 -16.33
C ALA A 145 -27.53 -5.18 -16.06
N ILE A 146 -26.99 -5.05 -14.84
CA ILE A 146 -25.76 -5.74 -14.43
C ILE A 146 -25.94 -7.27 -14.46
N THR A 147 -27.08 -7.74 -13.97
CA THR A 147 -27.44 -9.16 -14.00
C THR A 147 -27.58 -9.67 -15.45
N ALA A 148 -28.11 -8.86 -16.36
CA ALA A 148 -28.18 -9.18 -17.78
C ALA A 148 -26.77 -9.26 -18.42
N ILE A 149 -25.86 -8.34 -18.06
CA ILE A 149 -24.46 -8.36 -18.53
C ILE A 149 -23.78 -9.67 -18.16
N LEU A 150 -23.90 -10.12 -16.90
CA LEU A 150 -23.31 -11.39 -16.47
C LEU A 150 -23.90 -12.60 -17.21
N LYS A 151 -25.21 -12.61 -17.50
CA LYS A 151 -25.81 -13.69 -18.30
C LYS A 151 -25.30 -13.75 -19.75
N HIS A 152 -24.85 -12.62 -20.30
CA HIS A 152 -24.38 -12.52 -21.68
C HIS A 152 -22.86 -12.63 -21.82
N THR A 153 -22.11 -12.49 -20.73
CA THR A 153 -20.64 -12.50 -20.74
C THR A 153 -20.13 -13.49 -19.71
N SER A 154 -19.17 -14.35 -20.07
CA SER A 154 -18.63 -15.37 -19.17
C SER A 154 -17.23 -15.05 -18.65
N GLU A 155 -16.53 -14.09 -19.27
CA GLU A 155 -15.14 -13.75 -18.96
C GLU A 155 -14.79 -12.31 -19.37
N GLY A 156 -13.63 -11.83 -18.93
CA GLY A 156 -13.09 -10.51 -19.25
C GLY A 156 -13.47 -9.40 -18.29
N THR A 157 -12.96 -8.21 -18.55
CA THR A 157 -13.03 -7.05 -17.64
C THR A 157 -14.46 -6.57 -17.36
N LEU A 158 -15.39 -6.80 -18.28
CA LEU A 158 -16.81 -6.44 -18.09
C LEU A 158 -17.48 -7.38 -17.08
N TYR A 159 -17.21 -8.68 -17.19
CA TYR A 159 -17.69 -9.68 -16.24
C TYR A 159 -17.15 -9.37 -14.84
N GLU A 160 -15.86 -9.09 -14.74
CA GLU A 160 -15.19 -8.77 -13.48
C GLU A 160 -15.77 -7.50 -12.83
N ALA A 161 -16.02 -6.44 -13.60
CA ALA A 161 -16.64 -5.21 -13.10
C ALA A 161 -18.08 -5.47 -12.60
N ALA A 162 -18.88 -6.19 -13.37
CA ALA A 162 -20.25 -6.55 -12.99
C ALA A 162 -20.29 -7.42 -11.72
N LEU A 163 -19.33 -8.35 -11.59
CA LEU A 163 -19.19 -9.19 -10.40
C LEU A 163 -18.76 -8.39 -9.17
N GLY A 164 -17.88 -7.40 -9.33
CA GLY A 164 -17.51 -6.44 -8.28
C GLY A 164 -18.73 -5.68 -7.73
N TYR A 165 -19.53 -5.09 -8.63
CA TYR A 165 -20.79 -4.42 -8.26
C TYR A 165 -21.74 -5.37 -7.51
N LEU A 166 -21.95 -6.60 -8.00
CA LEU A 166 -22.82 -7.56 -7.33
C LEU A 166 -22.28 -8.00 -5.97
N GLY A 167 -20.97 -8.13 -5.81
CA GLY A 167 -20.33 -8.45 -4.54
C GLY A 167 -20.57 -7.36 -3.50
N VAL A 168 -20.47 -6.09 -3.90
CA VAL A 168 -20.79 -4.95 -3.04
C VAL A 168 -22.27 -4.89 -2.70
N TRP A 169 -23.16 -5.06 -3.69
CA TRP A 169 -24.60 -5.11 -3.45
C TRP A 169 -24.96 -6.23 -2.46
N ALA A 170 -24.40 -7.44 -2.66
CA ALA A 170 -24.66 -8.60 -1.81
C ALA A 170 -24.22 -8.38 -0.35
N ARG A 171 -23.12 -7.62 -0.14
CA ARG A 171 -22.59 -7.30 1.19
C ARG A 171 -23.59 -6.50 2.04
N TYR A 172 -24.46 -5.72 1.40
CA TYR A 172 -25.42 -4.85 2.10
C TYR A 172 -26.84 -5.40 2.12
N ILE A 173 -27.08 -6.65 1.69
CA ILE A 173 -28.41 -7.29 1.74
C ILE A 173 -28.99 -7.29 3.16
N ASP A 174 -28.18 -7.56 4.18
CA ASP A 174 -28.66 -7.58 5.57
C ASP A 174 -29.03 -6.17 6.08
N LEU A 175 -28.43 -5.12 5.52
CA LEU A 175 -28.76 -3.74 5.85
C LEU A 175 -30.00 -3.26 5.08
N PHE A 176 -30.14 -3.69 3.82
CA PHE A 176 -31.25 -3.35 2.93
C PHE A 176 -31.87 -4.61 2.35
N THR A 177 -32.75 -5.25 3.13
CA THR A 177 -33.35 -6.55 2.81
C THR A 177 -34.20 -6.50 1.52
N PRO A 178 -33.71 -7.02 0.39
CA PRO A 178 -34.45 -7.05 -0.87
C PRO A 178 -35.43 -8.23 -0.89
N GLU A 179 -36.28 -8.28 -1.92
CA GLU A 179 -37.12 -9.45 -2.16
C GLU A 179 -36.28 -10.72 -2.31
N GLN A 180 -36.74 -11.81 -1.67
CA GLN A 180 -36.02 -13.08 -1.65
C GLN A 180 -35.76 -13.61 -3.07
N GLU A 181 -36.72 -13.44 -3.98
CA GLU A 181 -36.58 -13.84 -5.38
C GLU A 181 -35.42 -13.11 -6.06
N THR A 182 -35.25 -11.80 -5.84
CA THR A 182 -34.14 -11.02 -6.40
C THR A 182 -32.79 -11.56 -5.92
N VAL A 183 -32.65 -11.82 -4.61
CA VAL A 183 -31.42 -12.39 -4.05
C VAL A 183 -31.11 -13.76 -4.64
N HIS A 184 -32.12 -14.61 -4.82
CA HIS A 184 -31.94 -15.92 -5.44
C HIS A 184 -31.58 -15.82 -6.92
N GLN A 185 -32.17 -14.89 -7.66
CA GLN A 185 -31.85 -14.66 -9.07
C GLN A 185 -30.41 -14.19 -9.26
N VAL A 186 -29.96 -13.24 -8.44
CA VAL A 186 -28.57 -12.73 -8.48
C VAL A 186 -27.59 -13.85 -8.15
N TRP A 187 -27.84 -14.62 -7.07
CA TRP A 187 -27.06 -15.80 -6.72
C TRP A 187 -26.98 -16.80 -7.88
N LYS A 188 -28.14 -17.11 -8.48
CA LYS A 188 -28.27 -18.10 -9.56
C LYS A 188 -27.43 -17.72 -10.78
N VAL A 189 -27.41 -16.45 -11.16
CA VAL A 189 -26.67 -15.98 -12.34
C VAL A 189 -25.17 -16.22 -12.18
N VAL A 190 -24.61 -15.88 -11.02
CA VAL A 190 -23.17 -16.11 -10.80
C VAL A 190 -22.88 -17.59 -10.56
N VAL A 191 -23.75 -18.32 -9.88
CA VAL A 191 -23.44 -19.66 -9.33
C VAL A 191 -23.83 -20.82 -10.25
N GLN A 192 -24.86 -20.68 -11.08
CA GLN A 192 -25.22 -21.70 -12.05
C GLN A 192 -24.40 -21.62 -13.33
N GLU A 193 -23.91 -20.43 -13.71
CA GLU A 193 -22.95 -20.29 -14.82
C GLU A 193 -21.53 -20.70 -14.41
N SER A 194 -21.25 -20.75 -13.10
CA SER A 194 -19.93 -21.09 -12.53
C SER A 194 -19.84 -22.51 -11.97
N ASP A 195 -20.66 -23.45 -12.44
CA ASP A 195 -20.49 -24.89 -12.16
C ASP A 195 -19.14 -25.46 -12.67
N TYR A 196 -18.34 -24.66 -13.38
CA TYR A 196 -16.93 -24.89 -13.66
C TYR A 196 -16.01 -24.91 -12.41
N PHE A 197 -16.35 -24.21 -11.31
CA PHE A 197 -15.56 -24.27 -10.07
C PHE A 197 -15.69 -25.60 -9.31
N LYS A 198 -16.69 -26.43 -9.64
CA LYS A 198 -16.89 -27.74 -9.00
C LYS A 198 -15.96 -28.84 -9.53
N SER A 199 -15.37 -28.68 -10.72
CA SER A 199 -14.70 -29.81 -11.37
C SER A 199 -13.24 -30.01 -10.94
N GLY A 200 -12.59 -29.03 -10.28
CA GLY A 200 -11.20 -29.15 -9.86
C GLY A 200 -10.19 -29.35 -11.01
N TYR A 201 -10.65 -29.20 -12.26
CA TYR A 201 -9.82 -29.31 -13.46
C TYR A 201 -9.82 -27.97 -14.21
N PRO A 202 -8.65 -27.47 -14.63
CA PRO A 202 -8.55 -26.22 -15.37
C PRO A 202 -9.16 -26.43 -16.75
N VAL A 203 -10.40 -25.97 -16.95
CA VAL A 203 -10.96 -25.85 -18.29
C VAL A 203 -10.24 -24.70 -18.98
N ALA A 204 -9.92 -24.89 -20.26
CA ALA A 204 -8.91 -24.19 -21.05
C ALA A 204 -9.14 -22.68 -21.35
N SER A 205 -9.78 -21.91 -20.47
CA SER A 205 -9.65 -20.44 -20.43
C SER A 205 -9.20 -20.01 -19.03
N SER A 206 -7.93 -19.64 -18.89
CA SER A 206 -7.35 -19.28 -17.59
C SER A 206 -8.04 -18.02 -17.06
N TYR A 207 -8.79 -18.12 -15.95
CA TYR A 207 -9.31 -16.96 -15.24
C TYR A 207 -8.19 -15.96 -14.94
N THR A 208 -8.50 -14.67 -14.91
CA THR A 208 -7.53 -13.66 -14.45
C THR A 208 -7.48 -13.67 -12.91
N THR A 209 -6.39 -13.15 -12.33
CA THR A 209 -6.30 -12.97 -10.86
C THR A 209 -7.38 -12.02 -10.33
N HIS A 210 -7.80 -11.04 -11.13
CA HIS A 210 -8.89 -10.11 -10.78
C HIS A 210 -10.25 -10.81 -10.77
N HIS A 211 -10.51 -11.71 -11.72
CA HIS A 211 -11.71 -12.54 -11.72
C HIS A 211 -11.82 -13.36 -10.43
N VAL A 212 -10.74 -14.03 -10.02
CA VAL A 212 -10.71 -14.81 -8.77
C VAL A 212 -11.03 -13.92 -7.57
N LEU A 213 -10.42 -12.74 -7.47
CA LEU A 213 -10.73 -11.78 -6.41
C LEU A 213 -12.22 -11.41 -6.37
N ARG A 214 -12.80 -10.97 -7.49
CA ARG A 214 -14.20 -10.53 -7.56
C ARG A 214 -15.16 -11.67 -7.25
N TYR A 215 -14.84 -12.90 -7.66
CA TYR A 215 -15.59 -14.09 -7.29
C TYR A 215 -15.56 -14.36 -5.79
N ILE A 216 -14.38 -14.34 -5.17
CA ILE A 216 -14.25 -14.54 -3.72
C ILE A 216 -14.98 -13.44 -2.94
N GLN A 217 -14.90 -12.17 -3.37
CA GLN A 217 -15.68 -11.09 -2.78
C GLN A 217 -17.19 -11.37 -2.82
N PHE A 218 -17.71 -11.78 -3.98
CA PHE A 218 -19.12 -12.11 -4.14
C PHE A 218 -19.56 -13.29 -3.26
N ILE A 219 -18.82 -14.40 -3.26
CA ILE A 219 -19.19 -15.57 -2.46
C ILE A 219 -19.06 -15.27 -0.96
N SER A 220 -18.02 -14.53 -0.54
CA SER A 220 -17.84 -14.10 0.86
C SER A 220 -18.99 -13.22 1.35
N ALA A 221 -19.51 -12.33 0.50
CA ALA A 221 -20.68 -11.52 0.83
C ALA A 221 -21.93 -12.39 1.11
N TYR A 222 -22.20 -13.39 0.26
CA TYR A 222 -23.31 -14.33 0.50
C TYR A 222 -23.09 -15.24 1.72
N ALA A 223 -21.85 -15.67 1.95
CA ALA A 223 -21.51 -16.52 3.08
C ALA A 223 -21.64 -15.79 4.43
N SER A 224 -21.60 -14.46 4.41
CA SER A 224 -21.73 -13.59 5.58
C SER A 224 -23.17 -13.16 5.88
N LEU A 225 -24.16 -13.57 5.07
CA LEU A 225 -25.56 -13.22 5.27
C LEU A 225 -26.08 -13.78 6.61
N ALA A 226 -26.56 -12.89 7.47
CA ALA A 226 -27.06 -13.23 8.80
C ALA A 226 -28.59 -13.44 8.82
N HIS A 227 -29.33 -12.88 7.86
CA HIS A 227 -30.78 -12.95 7.87
C HIS A 227 -31.30 -14.38 7.63
N SER A 228 -32.24 -14.84 8.46
CA SER A 228 -32.69 -16.25 8.49
C SER A 228 -33.31 -16.75 7.18
N SER A 229 -33.89 -15.84 6.38
CA SER A 229 -34.44 -16.16 5.05
C SER A 229 -33.39 -16.60 4.03
N TYR A 230 -32.11 -16.29 4.26
CA TYR A 230 -31.01 -16.59 3.34
C TYR A 230 -30.07 -17.69 3.84
N ASN A 231 -30.42 -18.38 4.94
CA ASN A 231 -29.59 -19.44 5.53
C ASN A 231 -29.13 -20.51 4.54
N GLN A 232 -30.00 -20.92 3.61
CA GLN A 232 -29.64 -21.91 2.59
C GLN A 232 -28.58 -21.37 1.61
N LEU A 233 -28.68 -20.10 1.22
CA LEU A 233 -27.71 -19.44 0.35
C LEU A 233 -26.38 -19.24 1.08
N ALA A 234 -26.41 -18.77 2.32
CA ALA A 234 -25.22 -18.61 3.16
C ALA A 234 -24.47 -19.94 3.35
N GLN A 235 -25.19 -21.04 3.62
CA GLN A 235 -24.60 -22.37 3.72
C GLN A 235 -24.01 -22.85 2.38
N SER A 236 -24.70 -22.59 1.26
CA SER A 236 -24.18 -22.92 -0.07
C SER A 236 -22.92 -22.12 -0.42
N ALA A 237 -22.86 -20.85 -0.02
CA ALA A 237 -21.71 -19.98 -0.24
C ALA A 237 -20.52 -20.41 0.60
N ASN A 238 -20.73 -20.73 1.89
CA ASN A 238 -19.70 -21.27 2.77
C ASN A 238 -19.07 -22.56 2.22
N LYS A 239 -19.88 -23.50 1.73
CA LYS A 239 -19.36 -24.72 1.09
C LYS A 239 -18.49 -24.41 -0.13
N ARG A 240 -18.88 -23.42 -0.94
CA ARG A 240 -18.12 -23.00 -2.12
C ARG A 240 -16.80 -22.32 -1.76
N LEU A 241 -16.77 -21.48 -0.73
CA LEU A 241 -15.53 -20.87 -0.23
C LEU A 241 -14.55 -21.95 0.23
N ILE A 242 -15.01 -22.92 1.01
CA ILE A 242 -14.15 -24.04 1.46
C ILE A 242 -13.60 -24.80 0.25
N SER A 243 -14.42 -25.09 -0.77
CA SER A 243 -13.94 -25.76 -1.98
C SER A 243 -13.03 -24.92 -2.90
N ALA A 244 -12.98 -23.60 -2.71
CA ALA A 244 -12.19 -22.69 -3.54
C ALA A 244 -10.69 -22.67 -3.19
N GLU A 245 -10.27 -23.38 -2.13
CA GLU A 245 -8.87 -23.43 -1.67
C GLU A 245 -7.88 -23.74 -2.80
N GLY A 246 -8.16 -24.77 -3.62
CA GLY A 246 -7.28 -25.18 -4.71
C GLY A 246 -7.09 -24.09 -5.77
N LEU A 247 -8.17 -23.40 -6.14
CA LEU A 247 -8.15 -22.27 -7.08
C LEU A 247 -7.33 -21.11 -6.51
N ILE A 248 -7.57 -20.74 -5.26
CA ILE A 248 -6.88 -19.62 -4.61
C ILE A 248 -5.38 -19.92 -4.52
N LYS A 249 -5.01 -21.16 -4.15
CA LYS A 249 -3.61 -21.61 -4.13
C LYS A 249 -2.96 -21.62 -5.51
N GLU A 250 -3.71 -21.83 -6.59
CA GLU A 250 -3.18 -21.74 -7.94
C GLU A 250 -2.91 -20.28 -8.36
N TYR A 251 -3.74 -19.33 -7.89
CA TYR A 251 -3.74 -17.95 -8.38
C TYR A 251 -3.08 -16.93 -7.45
N TYR A 252 -2.84 -17.23 -6.17
CA TYR A 252 -2.24 -16.27 -5.24
C TYR A 252 -0.82 -15.86 -5.65
N SER A 253 -0.03 -16.78 -6.20
CA SER A 253 1.34 -16.52 -6.63
C SER A 253 1.41 -15.78 -7.97
N LYS A 254 0.30 -15.74 -8.74
CA LYS A 254 0.25 -15.17 -10.10
C LYS A 254 0.08 -13.64 -10.14
N GLY A 255 -0.23 -12.98 -9.02
CA GLY A 255 -0.29 -11.51 -8.97
C GLY A 255 -1.03 -10.94 -7.76
N LEU A 256 -1.07 -9.61 -7.68
CA LEU A 256 -1.62 -8.84 -6.55
C LEU A 256 -3.06 -9.26 -6.18
N PHE A 257 -3.95 -9.29 -7.16
CA PHE A 257 -5.36 -9.62 -6.92
C PHE A 257 -5.56 -11.05 -6.40
N GLY A 258 -4.67 -11.98 -6.78
CA GLY A 258 -4.69 -13.34 -6.24
C GLY A 258 -4.35 -13.37 -4.75
N ARG A 259 -3.41 -12.52 -4.31
CA ARG A 259 -3.04 -12.37 -2.88
C ARG A 259 -4.17 -11.73 -2.08
N TYR A 260 -4.90 -10.76 -2.65
CA TYR A 260 -6.12 -10.23 -2.02
C TYR A 260 -7.22 -11.29 -1.91
N ALA A 261 -7.39 -12.13 -2.93
CA ALA A 261 -8.35 -13.23 -2.87
C ALA A 261 -8.01 -14.22 -1.75
N LEU A 262 -6.72 -14.55 -1.59
CA LEU A 262 -6.24 -15.38 -0.48
C LEU A 262 -6.50 -14.74 0.89
N SER A 263 -6.20 -13.45 1.05
CA SER A 263 -6.45 -12.71 2.29
C SER A 263 -7.93 -12.72 2.68
N LEU A 264 -8.82 -12.42 1.75
CA LEU A 264 -10.27 -12.46 1.98
C LEU A 264 -10.75 -13.87 2.36
N TRP A 265 -10.22 -14.90 1.69
CA TRP A 265 -10.55 -16.28 1.97
C TRP A 265 -10.09 -16.74 3.36
N LEU A 266 -8.85 -16.44 3.74
CA LEU A 266 -8.31 -16.79 5.07
C LEU A 266 -9.08 -16.10 6.21
N LYS A 267 -9.44 -14.82 6.01
CA LYS A 267 -10.27 -14.07 6.95
C LYS A 267 -11.63 -14.74 7.15
N HIS A 268 -12.23 -15.24 6.07
CA HIS A 268 -13.50 -15.95 6.11
C HIS A 268 -13.38 -17.33 6.80
N CYS A 269 -12.32 -18.09 6.48
CA CYS A 269 -12.08 -19.41 7.07
C CYS A 269 -11.60 -19.36 8.53
N GLN A 270 -11.31 -18.17 9.08
CA GLN A 270 -10.68 -17.98 10.40
C GLN A 270 -9.32 -18.69 10.56
N GLU A 271 -8.69 -19.07 9.45
CA GLU A 271 -7.38 -19.71 9.40
C GLU A 271 -6.27 -18.65 9.31
N LEU A 272 -6.17 -17.78 10.32
CA LEU A 272 -5.14 -16.72 10.38
C LEU A 272 -3.73 -17.27 10.71
N ALA A 273 -3.55 -18.58 10.79
CA ALA A 273 -2.30 -19.25 11.18
C ALA A 273 -1.33 -19.53 10.01
N MET A 274 -1.64 -19.06 8.79
CA MET A 274 -0.73 -19.21 7.66
C MET A 274 0.49 -18.30 7.84
N GLN A 275 1.70 -18.86 7.71
CA GLN A 275 2.93 -18.07 7.64
C GLN A 275 2.94 -17.33 6.30
N TRP A 276 2.86 -16.00 6.36
CA TRP A 276 2.87 -15.13 5.19
C TRP A 276 4.29 -15.02 4.63
N SER A 277 4.42 -15.05 3.30
CA SER A 277 5.71 -14.86 2.66
C SER A 277 6.00 -13.37 2.46
N MET A 278 7.26 -13.07 2.19
CA MET A 278 7.70 -11.72 1.85
C MET A 278 6.95 -11.10 0.67
N ALA A 279 6.49 -11.93 -0.26
CA ALA A 279 5.79 -11.47 -1.43
C ALA A 279 4.44 -10.83 -1.07
N GLU A 280 3.70 -11.38 -0.11
CA GLU A 280 2.43 -10.78 0.33
C GLU A 280 2.63 -9.45 1.06
N LEU A 281 3.66 -9.36 1.90
CA LEU A 281 4.01 -8.11 2.58
C LEU A 281 4.40 -7.02 1.56
N GLU A 282 5.26 -7.33 0.59
CA GLU A 282 5.64 -6.39 -0.47
C GLU A 282 4.44 -5.98 -1.34
N SER A 283 3.52 -6.92 -1.61
CA SER A 283 2.28 -6.61 -2.33
C SER A 283 1.39 -5.63 -1.58
N GLY A 284 1.23 -5.83 -0.27
CA GLY A 284 0.49 -4.90 0.57
C GLY A 284 1.11 -3.50 0.54
N ILE A 285 2.44 -3.40 0.68
CA ILE A 285 3.17 -2.13 0.72
C ILE A 285 3.04 -1.39 -0.62
N LYS A 286 3.37 -2.06 -1.74
CA LYS A 286 3.30 -1.47 -3.09
C LYS A 286 1.92 -0.91 -3.41
N SER A 287 0.89 -1.57 -2.92
CA SER A 287 -0.50 -1.23 -3.25
C SER A 287 -1.15 -0.21 -2.31
N LEU A 288 -0.50 0.19 -1.22
CA LEU A 288 -0.87 1.39 -0.45
C LEU A 288 -0.91 2.67 -1.31
N HIS A 289 -0.36 2.63 -2.52
CA HIS A 289 -0.24 3.78 -3.41
C HIS A 289 -0.96 3.59 -4.76
N MET A 290 -1.75 2.54 -4.95
CA MET A 290 -2.34 2.19 -6.25
C MET A 290 -3.78 2.69 -6.49
N GLY A 291 -4.49 3.21 -5.48
CA GLY A 291 -5.88 3.67 -5.63
C GLY A 291 -6.69 3.41 -4.37
N ILE A 292 -7.82 4.10 -4.17
CA ILE A 292 -8.52 4.10 -2.87
C ILE A 292 -9.03 2.69 -2.49
N THR A 293 -9.67 1.98 -3.43
CA THR A 293 -10.23 0.64 -3.21
C THR A 293 -9.15 -0.43 -3.06
N GLU A 294 -8.12 -0.41 -3.91
CA GLU A 294 -7.00 -1.35 -3.85
C GLU A 294 -6.12 -1.12 -2.62
N THR A 295 -5.88 0.14 -2.24
CA THR A 295 -5.17 0.47 -1.00
C THR A 295 -5.89 -0.10 0.21
N TRP A 296 -7.21 -0.20 0.15
CA TRP A 296 -7.99 -0.79 1.22
C TRP A 296 -7.78 -2.29 1.37
N LEU A 297 -7.84 -3.04 0.25
CA LEU A 297 -7.47 -4.46 0.24
C LEU A 297 -5.99 -4.67 0.59
N ALA A 298 -5.13 -3.72 0.22
CA ALA A 298 -3.73 -3.72 0.60
C ALA A 298 -3.54 -3.56 2.11
N GLN A 299 -4.29 -2.65 2.74
CA GLN A 299 -4.27 -2.46 4.19
C GLN A 299 -4.78 -3.70 4.93
N ASP A 300 -5.89 -4.31 4.48
CA ASP A 300 -6.40 -5.56 5.07
C ASP A 300 -5.36 -6.68 4.91
N LEU A 301 -4.74 -6.83 3.73
CA LEU A 301 -3.65 -7.78 3.50
C LEU A 301 -2.46 -7.52 4.43
N LEU A 302 -2.03 -6.25 4.58
CA LEU A 302 -0.94 -5.88 5.48
C LEU A 302 -1.26 -6.17 6.94
N GLN A 303 -2.49 -5.92 7.38
CA GLN A 303 -2.92 -6.23 8.74
C GLN A 303 -2.91 -7.73 9.03
N VAL A 304 -3.23 -8.54 8.02
CA VAL A 304 -3.16 -9.99 8.14
C VAL A 304 -1.71 -10.46 8.16
N CYS A 305 -0.83 -9.90 7.30
CA CYS A 305 0.61 -10.19 7.32
C CYS A 305 1.28 -9.76 8.64
N LEU A 306 0.89 -8.61 9.19
CA LEU A 306 1.38 -8.05 10.46
C LEU A 306 0.36 -8.26 11.59
N SER A 307 -0.24 -9.44 11.63
CA SER A 307 -1.19 -9.80 12.68
C SER A 307 -0.56 -9.69 14.08
N LYS A 308 -1.39 -9.74 15.13
CA LYS A 308 -0.95 -9.62 16.53
C LYS A 308 0.11 -10.65 16.95
N GLN A 309 0.28 -11.73 16.19
CA GLN A 309 1.31 -12.73 16.41
C GLN A 309 2.71 -12.25 16.00
N VAL A 310 2.79 -11.21 15.16
CA VAL A 310 4.02 -10.69 14.57
C VAL A 310 4.33 -9.26 15.04
N VAL A 311 3.29 -8.44 15.23
CA VAL A 311 3.40 -7.03 15.64
C VAL A 311 2.50 -6.77 16.85
N ASP A 312 3.10 -6.30 17.93
CA ASP A 312 2.40 -5.85 19.14
C ASP A 312 1.38 -4.74 18.82
N GLU A 313 0.25 -4.70 19.53
CA GLU A 313 -0.75 -3.64 19.44
C GLU A 313 -0.14 -2.24 19.62
N ASN A 314 0.85 -2.10 20.51
CA ASN A 314 1.52 -0.82 20.74
C ASN A 314 2.42 -0.40 19.57
N MET A 315 2.84 -1.34 18.72
CA MET A 315 3.62 -1.08 17.50
C MET A 315 2.75 -0.82 16.27
N ARG A 316 1.45 -1.18 16.29
CA ARG A 316 0.55 -0.99 15.15
C ARG A 316 0.49 0.44 14.61
N PRO A 317 0.46 1.51 15.44
CA PRO A 317 0.41 2.89 14.93
C PRO A 317 1.59 3.26 14.02
N PHE A 318 2.74 2.60 14.15
CA PHE A 318 3.90 2.84 13.29
C PHE A 318 3.74 2.29 11.87
N TYR A 319 2.92 1.25 11.70
CA TYR A 319 2.71 0.59 10.42
C TYR A 319 1.34 0.91 9.79
N PHE A 320 0.35 1.24 10.61
CA PHE A 320 -1.03 1.43 10.19
C PHE A 320 -1.55 2.82 10.56
N PRO A 321 -2.08 3.59 9.60
CA PRO A 321 -2.69 4.90 9.89
C PRO A 321 -4.09 4.81 10.51
N PHE A 322 -4.73 3.64 10.54
CA PHE A 322 -6.11 3.43 11.02
C PHE A 322 -6.21 2.29 12.04
N GLU A 323 -7.14 2.38 12.99
CA GLU A 323 -7.40 1.32 13.98
C GLU A 323 -8.23 0.17 13.40
N ASN A 324 -8.02 -1.05 13.93
CA ASN A 324 -8.64 -2.30 13.48
C ASN A 324 -10.20 -2.29 13.49
N LYS A 325 -10.80 -1.45 14.34
CA LYS A 325 -12.27 -1.39 14.50
C LYS A 325 -12.96 -0.62 13.39
N ASP A 326 -12.22 0.19 12.65
CA ASP A 326 -12.78 1.07 11.62
C ASP A 326 -12.95 0.36 10.29
N LEU A 327 -12.53 -0.91 10.18
CA LEU A 327 -12.35 -1.62 8.91
C LEU A 327 -13.63 -2.18 8.25
N LEU A 328 -14.72 -1.42 8.27
CA LEU A 328 -15.85 -1.67 7.37
C LEU A 328 -15.64 -0.86 6.08
N LEU A 329 -15.56 -1.57 4.94
CA LEU A 329 -15.18 -1.04 3.63
C LEU A 329 -15.83 0.31 3.28
N SER A 330 -17.11 0.54 3.59
CA SER A 330 -17.73 1.87 3.38
C SER A 330 -17.14 2.97 4.26
N LYS A 331 -17.08 2.78 5.58
CA LYS A 331 -16.59 3.80 6.52
C LYS A 331 -15.17 4.23 6.17
N SER A 332 -14.34 3.25 5.90
CA SER A 332 -12.93 3.47 5.71
C SER A 332 -12.56 3.98 4.33
N LEU A 333 -13.39 3.72 3.32
CA LEU A 333 -13.27 4.33 1.99
C LEU A 333 -13.42 5.86 2.11
N PHE A 334 -14.37 6.34 2.92
CA PHE A 334 -14.60 7.78 3.14
C PHE A 334 -13.60 8.47 4.07
N ASP A 335 -13.01 7.71 5.00
CA ASP A 335 -12.05 8.22 5.97
C ASP A 335 -10.59 8.14 5.46
N TYR A 336 -10.35 7.54 4.29
CA TYR A 336 -9.05 7.49 3.63
C TYR A 336 -8.62 8.86 3.08
N ASP A 337 -7.36 9.26 3.32
CA ASP A 337 -6.78 10.52 2.81
C ASP A 337 -5.82 10.28 1.63
N GLY A 338 -6.31 9.60 0.59
CA GLY A 338 -5.64 9.52 -0.70
C GLY A 338 -4.22 8.94 -0.69
N ARG A 339 -3.55 8.99 -1.83
CA ARG A 339 -2.11 8.74 -1.96
C ARG A 339 -1.34 9.99 -1.54
N GLN A 340 -0.40 9.92 -0.59
CA GLN A 340 0.38 11.12 -0.24
C GLN A 340 0.91 11.87 -1.47
N VAL A 341 0.74 13.19 -1.55
CA VAL A 341 1.07 13.99 -2.75
C VAL A 341 2.52 13.78 -3.26
N LYS A 342 3.44 13.46 -2.34
CA LYS A 342 4.84 13.13 -2.64
C LYS A 342 5.02 11.81 -3.42
N THR A 343 4.03 10.93 -3.40
CA THR A 343 4.01 9.61 -4.07
C THR A 343 3.47 9.66 -5.49
N PHE A 344 2.92 10.80 -5.93
CA PHE A 344 2.44 10.96 -7.31
C PHE A 344 3.51 10.85 -8.39
N MET A 345 4.80 10.93 -8.02
CA MET A 345 5.92 10.96 -8.96
C MET A 345 6.85 9.74 -8.91
N TYR A 346 6.43 8.60 -8.33
CA TYR A 346 7.30 7.42 -8.22
C TYR A 346 7.07 6.36 -9.32
N PRO A 347 8.13 5.63 -9.69
CA PRO A 347 8.24 4.94 -10.96
C PRO A 347 7.37 3.70 -10.95
N GLN A 348 6.65 3.48 -12.06
CA GLN A 348 6.24 2.12 -12.36
C GLN A 348 7.52 1.28 -12.51
N PRO A 349 7.67 0.16 -11.80
CA PRO A 349 8.65 -0.82 -12.23
C PRO A 349 8.25 -1.20 -13.65
N ASN A 350 9.09 -0.88 -14.63
CA ASN A 350 8.95 -1.49 -15.95
C ASN A 350 9.05 -2.99 -15.72
N ASP A 351 8.03 -3.75 -16.13
CA ASP A 351 7.97 -5.21 -16.02
C ASP A 351 9.16 -5.93 -16.71
N ASP A 352 10.04 -5.20 -17.41
CA ASP A 352 11.15 -5.74 -18.21
C ASP A 352 12.57 -5.56 -17.62
N THR A 353 12.76 -4.94 -16.45
CA THR A 353 14.10 -4.87 -15.83
C THR A 353 14.32 -6.01 -14.84
N VAL A 354 15.10 -7.00 -15.27
CA VAL A 354 15.57 -8.22 -14.56
C VAL A 354 16.46 -7.93 -13.32
N HIS A 355 16.43 -6.72 -12.79
CA HIS A 355 16.95 -6.37 -11.47
C HIS A 355 15.82 -5.72 -10.67
N SER A 356 14.81 -6.50 -10.32
CA SER A 356 13.89 -6.13 -9.24
C SER A 356 14.74 -5.99 -7.99
N GLU A 357 15.08 -4.78 -7.54
CA GLU A 357 15.51 -4.62 -6.14
C GLU A 357 14.31 -5.06 -5.29
N PRO A 358 14.36 -6.24 -4.65
CA PRO A 358 13.39 -6.54 -3.59
C PRO A 358 13.73 -5.62 -2.42
N LEU A 359 12.95 -5.61 -1.34
CA LEU A 359 13.26 -4.93 -0.06
C LEU A 359 12.55 -3.57 0.21
N GLU A 360 11.41 -3.27 -0.41
CA GLU A 360 10.48 -2.28 0.18
C GLU A 360 10.00 -2.75 1.57
N ALA A 361 9.81 -4.06 1.73
CA ALA A 361 9.32 -4.63 2.97
C ALA A 361 10.30 -4.49 4.14
N SER A 362 11.60 -4.70 3.94
CA SER A 362 12.58 -4.48 5.03
C SER A 362 12.61 -3.01 5.45
N VAL A 363 12.59 -2.09 4.49
CA VAL A 363 12.52 -0.64 4.79
C VAL A 363 11.25 -0.32 5.57
N PHE A 364 10.11 -0.89 5.18
CA PHE A 364 8.82 -0.67 5.85
C PHE A 364 8.83 -1.21 7.28
N ILE A 365 9.32 -2.44 7.49
CA ILE A 365 9.40 -3.05 8.83
C ILE A 365 10.33 -2.26 9.75
N MET A 366 11.44 -1.71 9.23
CA MET A 366 12.40 -0.91 9.99
C MET A 366 11.97 0.56 10.18
N SER A 367 10.83 0.97 9.59
CA SER A 367 10.34 2.36 9.66
C SER A 367 10.05 2.91 11.08
N PRO A 368 9.73 2.12 12.12
CA PRO A 368 9.58 2.68 13.48
C PRO A 368 10.87 3.31 13.99
N ILE A 369 12.04 2.75 13.65
CA ILE A 369 13.35 3.30 14.04
C ILE A 369 13.60 4.63 13.32
N ASP A 370 13.20 4.72 12.04
CA ASP A 370 13.24 5.99 11.30
C ASP A 370 12.28 7.04 11.89
N ALA A 371 11.10 6.61 12.32
CA ALA A 371 10.12 7.46 12.99
C ALA A 371 10.65 8.02 14.33
N LEU A 372 11.37 7.22 15.12
CA LEU A 372 12.05 7.67 16.34
C LEU A 372 13.21 8.63 16.03
N TYR A 373 14.04 8.30 15.03
CA TYR A 373 15.13 9.18 14.58
C TYR A 373 14.63 10.55 14.09
N HIS A 374 13.40 10.59 13.57
CA HIS A 374 12.67 11.79 13.17
C HIS A 374 11.52 12.14 14.13
N LEU A 375 11.76 12.03 15.44
CA LEU A 375 10.77 12.34 16.48
C LEU A 375 10.12 13.73 16.29
N ASP A 376 10.88 14.72 15.83
CA ASP A 376 10.39 16.09 15.56
C ASP A 376 9.27 16.16 14.50
N LYS A 377 9.16 15.12 13.66
CA LYS A 377 8.26 15.05 12.50
C LYS A 377 7.28 13.89 12.57
N SER A 378 7.59 12.84 13.34
CA SER A 378 6.72 11.68 13.47
C SER A 378 5.68 11.89 14.57
N LYS A 379 4.43 12.16 14.18
CA LYS A 379 3.30 12.22 15.12
C LYS A 379 3.12 10.91 15.89
N VAL A 380 3.35 9.79 15.21
CA VAL A 380 3.22 8.46 15.81
C VAL A 380 4.27 8.26 16.91
N ALA A 381 5.53 8.63 16.64
CA ALA A 381 6.58 8.53 17.65
C ALA A 381 6.31 9.47 18.84
N GLN A 382 5.82 10.69 18.59
CA GLN A 382 5.44 11.65 19.64
C GLN A 382 4.27 11.16 20.50
N GLN A 383 3.37 10.36 19.95
CA GLN A 383 2.17 9.84 20.63
C GLN A 383 2.36 8.41 21.17
N SER A 384 3.54 7.83 20.97
CA SER A 384 3.86 6.49 21.47
C SER A 384 3.83 6.48 22.99
N LYS A 385 3.18 5.45 23.56
CA LYS A 385 3.20 5.18 25.00
C LYS A 385 4.40 4.34 25.43
N GLU A 386 5.06 3.71 24.46
CA GLU A 386 6.25 2.89 24.67
C GLU A 386 7.49 3.78 24.61
N ASP A 387 8.47 3.48 25.46
CA ASP A 387 9.79 4.10 25.39
C ASP A 387 10.53 3.68 24.11
N ALA A 388 11.51 4.48 23.72
CA ALA A 388 12.21 4.29 22.46
C ALA A 388 13.03 2.97 22.42
N ALA A 389 13.57 2.49 23.55
CA ALA A 389 14.32 1.23 23.60
C ALA A 389 13.39 0.03 23.39
N THR A 390 12.20 0.07 23.98
CA THR A 390 11.14 -0.92 23.75
C THR A 390 10.70 -0.95 22.29
N VAL A 391 10.50 0.21 21.66
CA VAL A 391 10.13 0.29 20.22
C VAL A 391 11.23 -0.29 19.33
N VAL A 392 12.51 0.02 19.59
CA VAL A 392 13.64 -0.56 18.84
C VAL A 392 13.71 -2.07 19.02
N THR A 393 13.60 -2.56 20.26
CA THR A 393 13.64 -4.00 20.58
C THR A 393 12.52 -4.76 19.86
N LYS A 394 11.27 -4.27 19.95
CA LYS A 394 10.13 -4.86 19.25
C LYS A 394 10.30 -4.81 17.73
N THR A 395 10.90 -3.76 17.19
CA THR A 395 11.21 -3.67 15.74
C THR A 395 12.19 -4.76 15.32
N PHE A 396 13.26 -5.01 16.09
CA PHE A 396 14.19 -6.09 15.83
C PHE A 396 13.54 -7.48 15.95
N GLU A 397 12.67 -7.70 16.94
CA GLU A 397 11.94 -8.96 17.10
C GLU A 397 10.98 -9.23 15.93
N THR A 398 10.21 -8.21 15.52
CA THR A 398 9.33 -8.29 14.33
C THR A 398 10.15 -8.59 13.08
N ALA A 399 11.29 -7.91 12.90
CA ALA A 399 12.14 -8.14 11.75
C ALA A 399 12.76 -9.55 11.77
N LYS A 400 13.23 -10.04 12.91
CA LYS A 400 13.76 -11.40 13.04
C LYS A 400 12.68 -12.46 12.74
N THR A 401 11.46 -12.23 13.22
CA THR A 401 10.31 -13.12 13.00
C THR A 401 9.92 -13.20 11.52
N LEU A 402 9.93 -12.06 10.82
CA LEU A 402 9.52 -11.98 9.40
C LEU A 402 10.64 -12.39 8.43
N PHE A 403 11.89 -12.03 8.71
CA PHE A 403 12.99 -12.18 7.77
C PHE A 403 13.90 -13.38 8.04
N SER A 404 13.78 -14.07 9.20
CA SER A 404 14.66 -15.20 9.56
C SER A 404 16.15 -14.93 9.24
N ASP A 405 16.62 -13.73 9.62
CA ASP A 405 17.97 -13.17 9.40
C ASP A 405 18.32 -12.61 8.00
N THR A 406 17.36 -12.52 7.07
CA THR A 406 17.59 -12.03 5.69
C THR A 406 17.35 -10.52 5.48
N ILE A 407 17.67 -9.70 6.48
CA ILE A 407 17.52 -8.24 6.36
C ILE A 407 18.67 -7.70 5.50
N ASP A 408 18.35 -6.79 4.58
CA ASP A 408 19.38 -6.12 3.78
C ASP A 408 20.46 -5.50 4.67
N HIS A 409 21.68 -5.98 4.46
CA HIS A 409 22.83 -5.61 5.27
C HIS A 409 23.06 -4.09 5.30
N HIS A 410 22.92 -3.42 4.14
CA HIS A 410 23.14 -1.99 4.01
C HIS A 410 22.11 -1.18 4.81
N LEU A 411 20.84 -1.57 4.69
CA LEU A 411 19.75 -1.01 5.49
C LEU A 411 19.96 -1.26 6.98
N ALA A 412 20.41 -2.45 7.38
CA ALA A 412 20.70 -2.77 8.77
C ALA A 412 21.80 -1.86 9.33
N ILE A 413 22.91 -1.65 8.61
CA ILE A 413 23.98 -0.72 9.01
C ILE A 413 23.44 0.69 9.20
N VAL A 414 22.70 1.22 8.22
CA VAL A 414 22.10 2.56 8.33
C VAL A 414 21.14 2.66 9.52
N THR A 415 20.35 1.62 9.76
CA THR A 415 19.42 1.56 10.90
C THR A 415 20.19 1.57 12.22
N LEU A 416 21.25 0.77 12.35
CA LEU A 416 22.11 0.77 13.54
C LEU A 416 22.73 2.15 13.77
N MET A 417 23.19 2.83 12.71
CA MET A 417 23.68 4.20 12.83
C MET A 417 22.60 5.16 13.33
N LYS A 418 21.34 5.01 12.86
CA LYS A 418 20.21 5.80 13.36
C LYS A 418 19.96 5.55 14.84
N ILE A 419 20.00 4.30 15.31
CA ILE A 419 19.77 3.94 16.72
C ILE A 419 20.72 4.67 17.66
N PHE A 420 22.01 4.75 17.33
CA PHE A 420 22.99 5.51 18.10
C PHE A 420 22.78 7.03 18.07
N LEU A 421 21.90 7.52 17.18
CA LEU A 421 21.47 8.91 17.11
C LEU A 421 20.06 9.12 17.68
N ILE A 422 19.42 8.08 18.23
CA ILE A 422 18.16 8.20 18.97
C ILE A 422 18.51 8.47 20.43
N GLY A 423 18.42 9.76 20.77
CA GLY A 423 18.79 10.32 22.07
C GLY A 423 19.06 11.81 21.90
N ASP A 424 19.23 12.52 23.01
CA ASP A 424 18.95 13.94 23.22
C ASP A 424 19.44 14.87 22.08
N ARG A 425 18.55 15.14 21.11
CA ARG A 425 18.73 16.22 20.15
C ARG A 425 18.23 17.49 20.82
N GLU A 426 19.18 18.32 21.22
CA GLU A 426 19.02 19.68 21.74
C GLU A 426 17.65 20.31 21.39
N GLY A 427 16.71 20.19 22.33
CA GLY A 427 15.44 20.88 22.36
C GLY A 427 14.32 20.27 21.52
N ARG A 428 13.44 19.47 22.17
CA ARG A 428 11.96 19.62 22.10
C ARG A 428 11.19 18.62 23.00
N ASN A 429 10.20 19.20 23.69
CA ASN A 429 9.06 18.67 24.46
C ASN A 429 9.33 17.82 25.71
N VAL A 430 8.87 18.39 26.83
CA VAL A 430 9.07 18.08 28.26
C VAL A 430 8.37 16.79 28.74
N GLU A 431 7.79 15.97 27.86
CA GLU A 431 6.93 14.84 28.28
C GLU A 431 7.45 13.43 27.95
N LEU A 432 8.52 13.30 27.15
CA LEU A 432 9.25 12.04 26.97
C LEU A 432 10.63 12.18 27.62
N GLU A 433 10.65 12.06 28.95
CA GLU A 433 11.89 11.97 29.75
C GLU A 433 12.60 10.65 29.43
N SER A 434 13.51 10.66 28.45
CA SER A 434 14.58 9.67 28.39
C SER A 434 15.82 10.31 28.99
N ASP A 435 16.12 10.02 30.25
CA ASP A 435 17.31 10.51 30.97
C ASP A 435 18.63 10.07 30.32
N ARG A 436 18.58 9.21 29.28
CA ARG A 436 19.73 8.56 28.64
C ARG A 436 19.44 8.23 27.17
N GLU A 437 20.50 8.08 26.36
CA GLU A 437 20.41 7.61 24.97
C GLU A 437 19.88 6.16 24.88
N VAL A 438 19.14 5.86 23.81
CA VAL A 438 18.43 4.58 23.66
C VAL A 438 19.34 3.36 23.63
N PHE A 439 20.52 3.49 23.01
CA PHE A 439 21.42 2.36 22.81
C PHE A 439 21.97 1.77 24.12
N TRP A 440 21.91 2.51 25.22
CA TRP A 440 22.33 1.99 26.54
C TRP A 440 21.39 0.93 27.10
N ASP A 441 20.12 0.94 26.69
CA ASP A 441 19.06 0.09 27.24
C ASP A 441 18.73 -1.11 26.33
N LEU A 442 19.36 -1.20 25.14
CA LEU A 442 19.12 -2.28 24.18
C LEU A 442 19.87 -3.59 24.51
N GLY A 443 20.94 -3.51 25.31
CA GLY A 443 21.74 -4.64 25.76
C GLY A 443 22.13 -5.60 24.63
N ASN A 444 21.94 -6.91 24.86
CA ASN A 444 22.38 -8.00 23.97
C ASN A 444 21.73 -7.99 22.57
N SER A 445 20.60 -7.32 22.39
CA SER A 445 19.89 -7.32 21.09
C SER A 445 20.67 -6.52 20.04
N LEU A 446 21.23 -5.38 20.43
CA LEU A 446 22.06 -4.53 19.58
C LEU A 446 23.38 -5.23 19.22
N ASP A 447 24.02 -5.87 20.20
CA ASP A 447 25.29 -6.58 20.00
C ASP A 447 25.16 -7.72 19.00
N GLN A 448 24.07 -8.49 19.03
CA GLN A 448 23.81 -9.57 18.06
C GLN A 448 23.75 -9.05 16.62
N TRP A 449 23.10 -7.91 16.40
CA TRP A 449 23.00 -7.28 15.08
C TRP A 449 24.33 -6.71 14.62
N LEU A 450 25.07 -6.05 15.52
CA LEU A 450 26.44 -5.60 15.23
C LEU A 450 27.35 -6.78 14.88
N ASP A 451 27.23 -7.90 15.59
CA ASP A 451 27.99 -9.12 15.33
C ASP A 451 27.72 -9.73 13.96
N HIS A 452 26.46 -9.75 13.56
CA HIS A 452 26.07 -10.30 12.27
C HIS A 452 26.48 -9.37 11.12
N HIS A 453 26.16 -8.07 11.21
CA HIS A 453 26.31 -7.16 10.09
C HIS A 453 27.70 -6.53 9.97
N CYS A 454 28.40 -6.22 11.07
CA CYS A 454 29.71 -5.57 10.96
C CYS A 454 30.82 -6.50 10.43
N ARG A 455 30.54 -7.78 10.21
CA ARG A 455 31.50 -8.73 9.59
C ARG A 455 31.42 -8.77 8.06
N MET A 456 30.40 -8.15 7.47
CA MET A 456 30.15 -8.14 6.03
C MET A 456 30.71 -6.88 5.36
N ARG A 457 31.35 -7.02 4.19
CA ARG A 457 31.86 -5.87 3.42
C ARG A 457 30.70 -5.04 2.86
N THR A 458 30.91 -3.73 2.77
CA THR A 458 29.95 -2.79 2.15
C THR A 458 30.66 -1.77 1.25
N THR A 459 29.88 -0.91 0.59
CA THR A 459 30.38 0.19 -0.24
C THR A 459 29.65 1.49 0.07
N LEU A 460 30.29 2.63 -0.17
CA LEU A 460 29.66 3.93 0.01
C LEU A 460 28.36 4.07 -0.81
N VAL A 461 28.37 3.67 -2.09
CA VAL A 461 27.19 3.76 -2.97
C VAL A 461 26.02 2.97 -2.40
N ALA A 462 26.28 1.77 -1.86
CA ALA A 462 25.23 0.95 -1.27
C ALA A 462 24.69 1.55 0.04
N LEU A 463 25.55 2.13 0.88
CA LEU A 463 25.13 2.86 2.10
C LEU A 463 24.34 4.13 1.77
N GLU A 464 24.71 4.88 0.74
CA GLU A 464 23.94 6.05 0.27
C GLU A 464 22.55 5.66 -0.24
N ASN A 465 22.46 4.58 -1.02
CA ASN A 465 21.19 4.06 -1.50
C ASN A 465 20.32 3.55 -0.35
N ALA A 466 20.91 2.82 0.61
CA ALA A 466 20.23 2.39 1.81
C ALA A 466 19.76 3.57 2.67
N TRP A 467 20.56 4.62 2.82
CA TRP A 467 20.17 5.85 3.51
C TRP A 467 18.96 6.52 2.88
N ARG A 468 18.98 6.73 1.55
CA ARG A 468 17.84 7.31 0.81
C ARG A 468 16.58 6.46 0.98
N ARG A 469 16.72 5.14 0.82
CA ARG A 469 15.63 4.16 0.96
C ARG A 469 15.07 4.09 2.38
N SER A 470 15.93 4.11 3.40
CA SER A 470 15.57 3.92 4.81
C SER A 470 14.60 4.96 5.37
N SER A 471 14.39 6.06 4.65
CA SER A 471 13.54 7.17 5.08
C SER A 471 12.26 7.27 4.22
N THR A 472 12.08 6.43 3.20
CA THR A 472 11.00 6.55 2.19
C THR A 472 9.59 6.67 2.80
N PHE A 473 9.29 5.98 3.91
CA PHE A 473 7.95 5.97 4.52
C PHE A 473 7.65 7.15 5.45
N ILE A 474 8.67 7.84 5.95
CA ILE A 474 8.50 9.03 6.81
C ILE A 474 8.80 10.30 6.00
N ARG A 475 9.95 10.34 5.31
CA ARG A 475 10.39 11.44 4.43
C ARG A 475 11.56 11.00 3.54
N GLN A 476 11.59 11.40 2.27
CA GLN A 476 12.83 11.33 1.50
C GLN A 476 13.97 12.07 2.21
N ALA A 477 15.07 11.37 2.48
CA ALA A 477 16.27 11.95 3.03
C ALA A 477 16.79 13.02 2.04
N GLN A 478 16.57 14.29 2.36
CA GLN A 478 17.10 15.42 1.57
C GLN A 478 18.52 15.79 1.99
N VAL A 479 19.02 15.16 3.05
CA VAL A 479 20.36 15.35 3.60
C VAL A 479 21.29 14.33 2.95
N PRO A 480 22.44 14.74 2.39
CA PRO A 480 23.45 13.82 1.89
C PRO A 480 23.93 12.87 2.98
N PHE A 481 24.30 11.65 2.61
CA PHE A 481 24.81 10.65 3.57
C PHE A 481 26.02 11.16 4.36
N TYR A 482 26.89 11.97 3.74
CA TYR A 482 28.02 12.60 4.41
C TYR A 482 27.61 13.43 5.65
N GLN A 483 26.55 14.23 5.56
CA GLN A 483 26.08 15.04 6.69
C GLN A 483 25.44 14.17 7.78
N PHE A 484 24.80 13.06 7.41
CA PHE A 484 24.35 12.05 8.36
C PHE A 484 25.54 11.40 9.09
N PHE A 485 26.58 11.01 8.34
CA PHE A 485 27.82 10.47 8.91
C PHE A 485 28.53 11.48 9.81
N GLN A 486 28.57 12.75 9.45
CA GLN A 486 29.14 13.81 10.28
C GLN A 486 28.44 13.90 11.64
N SER A 487 27.10 13.81 11.64
CA SER A 487 26.31 13.80 12.88
C SER A 487 26.59 12.56 13.72
N PHE A 488 26.79 11.41 13.07
CA PHE A 488 27.14 10.15 13.72
C PHE A 488 28.52 10.19 14.42
N VAL A 489 29.55 10.72 13.75
CA VAL A 489 30.88 10.90 14.36
C VAL A 489 30.82 11.89 15.53
N ALA A 490 30.11 13.01 15.35
CA ALA A 490 29.93 14.00 16.39
C ALA A 490 29.27 13.43 17.65
N GLN A 491 28.23 12.60 17.48
CA GLN A 491 27.54 11.95 18.60
C GLN A 491 28.43 10.97 19.37
N TYR A 492 29.30 10.25 18.66
CA TYR A 492 30.28 9.38 19.32
C TYR A 492 31.22 10.20 20.21
N ALA A 493 31.74 11.31 19.68
CA ALA A 493 32.67 12.19 20.38
C ALA A 493 32.03 12.87 21.61
N SER A 494 30.76 13.26 21.52
CA SER A 494 30.08 14.04 22.56
C SER A 494 29.46 13.20 23.68
N VAL A 495 28.77 12.10 23.34
CA VAL A 495 27.89 11.39 24.29
C VAL A 495 28.32 9.95 24.57
N SER A 496 29.01 9.31 23.62
CA SER A 496 29.21 7.85 23.62
C SER A 496 30.67 7.42 23.70
N LEU A 497 31.56 8.33 24.10
CA LEU A 497 33.00 8.11 24.08
C LEU A 497 33.38 6.83 24.84
N GLY A 498 33.88 5.82 24.12
CA GLY A 498 34.25 4.52 24.68
C GLY A 498 33.15 3.47 24.75
N HIS A 499 31.95 3.72 24.21
CA HIS A 499 30.93 2.69 24.03
C HIS A 499 31.36 1.73 22.90
N HIS A 500 31.63 0.47 23.26
CA HIS A 500 32.22 -0.50 22.34
C HIS A 500 31.35 -0.77 21.09
N GLY A 501 30.03 -0.95 21.24
CA GLY A 501 29.14 -1.17 20.09
C GLY A 501 29.10 0.02 19.11
N PHE A 502 29.23 1.25 19.63
CA PHE A 502 29.26 2.44 18.78
C PHE A 502 30.63 2.54 18.10
N ALA A 503 31.71 2.39 18.87
CA ALA A 503 33.08 2.34 18.34
C ALA A 503 33.20 1.31 17.22
N ARG A 504 32.65 0.11 17.41
CA ARG A 504 32.61 -0.96 16.40
C ARG A 504 31.92 -0.53 15.11
N LEU A 505 30.74 0.07 15.21
CA LEU A 505 30.00 0.52 14.03
C LEU A 505 30.71 1.69 13.31
N LEU A 506 31.32 2.60 14.07
CA LEU A 506 32.09 3.71 13.51
C LEU A 506 33.35 3.21 12.79
N VAL A 507 34.14 2.35 13.45
CA VAL A 507 35.31 1.70 12.83
C VAL A 507 34.89 0.90 11.60
N TYR A 508 33.80 0.15 11.68
CA TYR A 508 33.21 -0.52 10.52
C TYR A 508 33.02 0.47 9.36
N VAL A 509 32.24 1.54 9.52
CA VAL A 509 31.96 2.47 8.42
C VAL A 509 33.25 3.12 7.87
N VAL A 510 34.18 3.51 8.74
CA VAL A 510 35.46 4.14 8.35
C VAL A 510 36.36 3.19 7.54
N THR A 511 36.39 1.90 7.91
CA THR A 511 37.18 0.89 7.18
C THR A 511 36.58 0.58 5.81
N GLN A 512 35.26 0.73 5.64
CA GLN A 512 34.57 0.40 4.39
C GLN A 512 34.47 1.58 3.40
N ILE A 513 34.62 2.82 3.87
CA ILE A 513 34.56 4.03 3.03
C ILE A 513 35.96 4.53 2.70
N ASP A 514 36.38 4.32 1.44
CA ASP A 514 37.62 4.86 0.88
C ASP A 514 37.37 6.18 0.14
N GLN A 515 36.90 7.19 0.87
CA GLN A 515 36.73 8.56 0.36
C GLN A 515 37.42 9.55 1.29
N VAL A 516 38.10 10.53 0.69
CA VAL A 516 39.00 11.45 1.39
C VAL A 516 38.25 12.25 2.46
N ASP A 517 37.08 12.80 2.14
CA ASP A 517 36.34 13.66 3.07
C ASP A 517 35.86 12.89 4.32
N TYR A 518 35.37 11.66 4.16
CA TYR A 518 34.92 10.81 5.27
C TYR A 518 36.08 10.43 6.19
N ARG A 519 37.25 10.11 5.61
CA ARG A 519 38.46 9.78 6.37
C ARG A 519 39.08 11.01 7.04
N HIS A 520 39.08 12.15 6.37
CA HIS A 520 39.56 13.41 6.93
C HIS A 520 38.77 13.78 8.18
N LEU A 521 37.44 13.64 8.13
CA LEU A 521 36.59 13.91 9.27
C LEU A 521 37.02 13.11 10.51
N VAL A 522 37.28 11.82 10.38
CA VAL A 522 37.62 10.97 11.54
C VAL A 522 39.08 11.08 11.94
N PHE A 523 40.02 11.04 10.99
CA PHE A 523 41.45 10.98 11.32
C PHE A 523 42.07 12.35 11.60
N SER A 524 41.47 13.43 11.10
CA SER A 524 41.95 14.81 11.28
C SER A 524 41.04 15.59 12.23
N ASP A 525 39.77 15.76 11.88
CA ASP A 525 38.88 16.67 12.61
C ASP A 525 38.47 16.10 13.99
N TYR A 526 38.32 14.78 14.10
CA TYR A 526 38.04 14.05 15.34
C TYR A 526 39.23 13.16 15.76
N HIS A 527 40.46 13.64 15.63
CA HIS A 527 41.65 12.83 15.96
C HIS A 527 41.67 12.33 17.43
N ASP A 528 41.08 13.09 18.34
CA ASP A 528 41.00 12.82 19.77
C ASP A 528 40.22 11.54 20.11
N ILE A 529 39.20 11.19 19.33
CA ILE A 529 38.38 9.99 19.59
C ILE A 529 39.09 8.68 19.22
N LEU A 530 40.15 8.71 18.39
CA LEU A 530 40.80 7.50 17.85
C LEU A 530 41.30 6.56 18.95
N SER A 531 41.84 7.12 20.04
CA SER A 531 42.34 6.37 21.19
C SER A 531 41.25 5.56 21.93
N THR A 532 39.99 5.91 21.71
CA THR A 532 38.83 5.30 22.35
C THR A 532 38.17 4.23 21.47
N LEU A 533 38.54 4.15 20.18
CA LEU A 533 38.01 3.19 19.20
C LEU A 533 38.65 1.80 19.35
N LYS A 534 38.43 1.19 20.51
CA LYS A 534 38.96 -0.14 20.87
C LYS A 534 38.10 -1.24 20.27
N VAL A 535 38.44 -1.67 19.06
CA VAL A 535 37.69 -2.68 18.28
C VAL A 535 38.64 -3.78 17.82
N GLY A 536 38.23 -5.03 17.98
CA GLY A 536 39.00 -6.20 17.55
C GLY A 536 38.99 -6.40 16.03
N VAL A 537 40.08 -6.96 15.47
CA VAL A 537 40.18 -7.28 14.04
C VAL A 537 39.05 -8.23 13.59
N ASN A 538 38.61 -9.12 14.48
CA ASN A 538 37.53 -10.08 14.22
C ASN A 538 36.12 -9.48 14.30
N GLU A 539 36.00 -8.21 14.69
CA GLU A 539 34.71 -7.54 14.89
C GLU A 539 34.25 -6.75 13.65
N VAL A 540 35.16 -6.57 12.69
CA VAL A 540 34.97 -5.89 11.41
C VAL A 540 35.24 -6.88 10.25
N PRO A 541 34.95 -6.53 8.97
CA PRO A 541 35.22 -7.44 7.86
C PRO A 541 36.72 -7.65 7.72
N GLN A 542 37.12 -8.83 7.22
CA GLN A 542 38.55 -9.12 7.02
C GLN A 542 39.23 -8.06 6.16
N LEU A 543 40.19 -7.36 6.75
CA LEU A 543 41.01 -6.34 6.10
C LEU A 543 42.33 -6.95 5.60
N SER A 544 42.82 -6.45 4.48
CA SER A 544 44.15 -6.76 3.96
C SER A 544 45.24 -6.15 4.84
N GLU A 545 46.45 -6.69 4.77
CA GLU A 545 47.62 -6.15 5.50
C GLU A 545 47.89 -4.68 5.15
N ILE A 546 47.64 -4.29 3.89
CA ILE A 546 47.80 -2.91 3.42
C ILE A 546 46.75 -1.98 4.06
N GLU A 547 45.49 -2.42 4.13
CA GLU A 547 44.42 -1.66 4.80
C GLU A 547 44.74 -1.46 6.29
N LEU A 548 45.22 -2.51 6.97
CA LEU A 548 45.61 -2.44 8.38
C LEU A 548 46.81 -1.49 8.59
N GLU A 549 47.81 -1.55 7.73
CA GLU A 549 48.98 -0.65 7.80
C GLU A 549 48.56 0.82 7.60
N HIS A 550 47.65 1.10 6.66
CA HIS A 550 47.13 2.44 6.42
C HIS A 550 46.34 2.98 7.63
N LEU A 551 45.49 2.15 8.25
CA LEU A 551 44.73 2.55 9.44
C LEU A 551 45.66 2.84 10.63
N SER A 552 46.67 1.99 10.84
CA SER A 552 47.68 2.16 11.88
C SER A 552 48.47 3.46 11.70
N LYS A 553 48.90 3.76 10.47
CA LYS A 553 49.55 5.04 10.12
C LYS A 553 48.66 6.26 10.37
N ALA A 554 47.35 6.10 10.21
CA ALA A 554 46.35 7.14 10.48
C ALA A 554 45.98 7.26 11.97
N GLY A 555 46.52 6.41 12.85
CA GLY A 555 46.28 6.45 14.29
C GLY A 555 45.14 5.56 14.80
N LEU A 556 44.55 4.72 13.94
CA LEU A 556 43.52 3.75 14.31
C LEU A 556 44.11 2.33 14.34
N VAL A 557 44.25 1.77 15.55
CA VAL A 557 44.82 0.44 15.76
C VAL A 557 43.73 -0.50 16.25
N LEU A 558 43.48 -1.56 15.47
CA LEU A 558 42.55 -2.64 15.86
C LEU A 558 43.24 -3.60 16.84
N LEU A 559 42.46 -4.13 17.78
CA LEU A 559 42.94 -5.10 18.78
C LEU A 559 43.03 -6.50 18.17
N GLU A 560 44.05 -7.27 18.56
CA GLU A 560 44.22 -8.67 18.12
C GLU A 560 43.12 -9.61 18.66
#